data_AF-A0A2A3AE83-F1
#
_entry.id   AF-A0A2A3AE83-F1
#
_cell.length_a   1.000
_cell.length_b   1.000
_cell.length_c   1.000
_cell.angle_alpha   90.00
_cell.angle_beta   90.00
_cell.angle_gamma   90.00
#
_symmetry.space_group_name_H-M   'P 1'
#
loop_
_entity.id
_entity.type
_entity.pdbx_description
1 polymer ?
#
loop_
_entity_poly.entity_id
_entity_poly.type
_entity_poly.pdbx_seq_one_letter_code
_entity_poly.pdbx_strand_id
1 'polypeptide(L)'
;MAMAAARGTRDKKALDKTWSLKTGDRSTKTISRMSALVTCYNAHGQQLDIPNMTMSDSFTGMQDLFRECIRLGADTLDPDSIRVTFLQAGPSSFDFQFDMRDSKTVKTWGKHPSGWDVANYVALDQALAGYATVGELAMLIAANPGCELRWVETLYGPDVEVLVDGLPRMVFQAPLMELVGDQAVQSALRAAMAPLTNPEFGYVTIRGEVQGALGVFNQVMVSNGSVREFIQGEPLKPQSFEPTVACQSEDEIRWNIDQS
;
A
#
# COMPACT_ATOMS: atom_id res chain seq x y z
N MET A 1 -33.13 -28.21 -24.58
CA MET A 1 -32.04 -28.65 -23.67
C MET A 1 -31.34 -27.41 -23.18
N ALA A 2 -31.57 -27.01 -21.93
CA ALA A 2 -31.00 -25.82 -21.32
C ALA A 2 -29.91 -26.24 -20.33
N MET A 3 -28.68 -25.76 -20.53
CA MET A 3 -27.58 -25.93 -19.57
C MET A 3 -27.78 -24.97 -18.40
N ALA A 4 -27.98 -25.54 -17.21
CA ALA A 4 -28.02 -24.79 -15.96
C ALA A 4 -26.60 -24.40 -15.54
N ALA A 5 -26.33 -23.10 -15.47
CA ALA A 5 -25.11 -22.55 -14.88
C ALA A 5 -25.15 -22.76 -13.36
N ALA A 6 -24.23 -23.56 -12.84
CA ALA A 6 -24.02 -23.72 -11.41
C ALA A 6 -23.44 -22.43 -10.82
N ARG A 7 -24.30 -21.61 -10.20
CA ARG A 7 -23.88 -20.51 -9.32
C ARG A 7 -23.22 -21.13 -8.08
N GLY A 8 -21.89 -21.15 -8.07
CA GLY A 8 -21.11 -21.43 -6.88
C GLY A 8 -21.30 -20.29 -5.87
N THR A 9 -22.25 -20.45 -4.95
CA THR A 9 -22.36 -19.64 -3.76
C THR A 9 -21.11 -19.85 -2.91
N ARG A 10 -20.10 -18.98 -3.08
CA ARG A 10 -19.01 -18.88 -2.11
C ARG A 10 -19.62 -18.50 -0.77
N ASP A 11 -19.58 -19.47 0.12
CA ASP A 11 -20.16 -19.42 1.45
C ASP A 11 -19.44 -18.34 2.27
N LYS A 12 -20.02 -17.14 2.35
CA LYS A 12 -19.49 -16.03 3.20
C LYS A 12 -19.31 -16.47 4.66
N LYS A 13 -20.04 -17.50 5.12
CA LYS A 13 -19.90 -18.08 6.46
C LYS A 13 -18.63 -18.90 6.67
N ALA A 14 -17.94 -19.34 5.61
CA ALA A 14 -16.69 -20.07 5.74
C ALA A 14 -15.50 -19.15 6.03
N LEU A 15 -15.51 -17.92 5.52
CA LEU A 15 -14.49 -16.90 5.78
C LEU A 15 -14.57 -16.33 7.22
N ASP A 16 -15.77 -16.27 7.81
CA ASP A 16 -15.97 -15.83 9.20
C ASP A 16 -15.62 -16.90 10.26
N LYS A 17 -15.45 -18.18 9.86
CA LYS A 17 -15.34 -19.29 10.83
C LYS A 17 -13.94 -19.84 11.06
N THR A 18 -12.98 -19.43 10.27
CA THR A 18 -11.58 -19.80 10.49
C THR A 18 -10.93 -18.70 11.34
N TRP A 19 -10.45 -19.10 12.52
CA TRP A 19 -9.57 -18.35 13.44
C TRP A 19 -10.24 -17.46 14.50
N SER A 20 -11.00 -18.08 15.40
CA SER A 20 -10.86 -17.68 16.81
C SER A 20 -9.49 -18.18 17.28
N LEU A 21 -8.46 -17.36 17.15
CA LEU A 21 -7.24 -17.56 17.93
C LEU A 21 -7.67 -17.50 19.40
N LYS A 22 -7.74 -18.66 20.06
CA LYS A 22 -7.72 -18.78 21.52
C LYS A 22 -6.35 -18.35 22.04
N THR A 23 -5.89 -17.15 21.68
CA THR A 23 -4.88 -16.43 22.45
C THR A 23 -5.65 -15.75 23.56
N GLY A 24 -5.43 -16.22 24.80
CA GLY A 24 -6.18 -15.85 25.99
C GLY A 24 -5.98 -14.42 26.46
N ASP A 25 -6.31 -13.45 25.62
CA ASP A 25 -6.42 -12.05 26.01
C ASP A 25 -7.84 -11.56 25.69
N ARG A 26 -8.70 -11.61 26.72
CA ARG A 26 -10.09 -11.14 26.66
C ARG A 26 -10.20 -9.61 26.65
N SER A 27 -9.09 -8.86 26.65
CA SER A 27 -9.11 -7.39 26.63
C SER A 27 -8.97 -6.75 25.25
N THR A 28 -8.70 -7.52 24.20
CA THR A 28 -8.50 -6.98 22.84
C THR A 28 -9.77 -6.94 22.00
N LYS A 29 -10.21 -5.74 21.63
CA LYS A 29 -11.24 -5.50 20.60
C LYS A 29 -10.54 -5.15 19.29
N THR A 30 -10.78 -5.92 18.22
CA THR A 30 -10.39 -5.53 16.86
C THR A 30 -11.30 -4.40 16.43
N ILE A 31 -10.72 -3.23 16.17
CA ILE A 31 -11.47 -2.05 15.74
C ILE A 31 -11.64 -2.10 14.22
N SER A 32 -10.59 -2.37 13.45
CA SER A 32 -10.70 -2.43 11.98
C SER A 32 -9.87 -3.56 11.40
N ARG A 33 -10.24 -3.98 10.18
CA ARG A 33 -9.60 -5.03 9.41
C ARG A 33 -9.38 -4.58 7.96
N MET A 34 -8.15 -4.75 7.48
CA MET A 34 -7.87 -4.81 6.04
C MET A 34 -7.38 -6.20 5.67
N SER A 35 -7.83 -6.70 4.52
CA SER A 35 -7.36 -7.93 3.89
C SER A 35 -6.72 -7.60 2.54
N ALA A 36 -5.52 -8.11 2.26
CA ALA A 36 -4.82 -7.88 0.99
C ALA A 36 -4.23 -9.18 0.44
N LEU A 37 -4.68 -9.58 -0.75
CA LEU A 37 -4.17 -10.70 -1.50
C LEU A 37 -3.04 -10.25 -2.44
N VAL A 38 -1.85 -10.79 -2.24
CA VAL A 38 -0.73 -10.58 -3.15
C VAL A 38 -0.53 -11.82 -3.99
N THR A 39 -0.24 -11.67 -5.29
CA THR A 39 0.01 -12.79 -6.21
C THR A 39 1.13 -12.45 -7.19
N CYS A 40 2.10 -13.36 -7.31
CA CYS A 40 3.26 -13.18 -8.18
C CYS A 40 3.10 -13.90 -9.51
N TYR A 41 3.52 -13.25 -10.60
CA TYR A 41 3.39 -13.73 -11.97
C TYR A 41 4.72 -13.59 -12.72
N ASN A 42 4.94 -14.48 -13.70
CA ASN A 42 5.99 -14.29 -14.69
C ASN A 42 5.59 -13.29 -15.79
N ALA A 43 6.52 -12.99 -16.70
CA ALA A 43 6.29 -12.07 -17.81
C ALA A 43 5.18 -12.52 -18.80
N HIS A 44 4.78 -13.80 -18.76
CA HIS A 44 3.70 -14.36 -19.58
C HIS A 44 2.35 -14.39 -18.84
N GLY A 45 2.29 -13.86 -17.62
CA GLY A 45 1.07 -13.84 -16.79
C GLY A 45 0.74 -15.18 -16.13
N GLN A 46 1.70 -16.11 -16.06
CA GLN A 46 1.54 -17.35 -15.31
C GLN A 46 1.92 -17.11 -13.85
N GLN A 47 1.07 -17.58 -12.95
CA GLN A 47 1.31 -17.49 -11.52
C GLN A 47 2.49 -18.40 -11.12
N LEU A 48 3.40 -17.88 -10.29
CA LEU A 48 4.62 -18.56 -9.87
C LEU A 48 4.74 -18.61 -8.34
N ASP A 49 5.11 -19.77 -7.81
CA ASP A 49 5.28 -20.02 -6.37
C ASP A 49 6.38 -19.18 -5.73
N ILE A 50 6.14 -18.75 -4.50
CA ILE A 50 7.09 -17.92 -3.75
C ILE A 50 7.83 -18.82 -2.77
N PRO A 51 9.17 -18.84 -2.77
CA PRO A 51 9.93 -19.62 -1.80
C PRO A 51 9.62 -19.22 -0.35
N ASN A 52 9.48 -20.20 0.55
CA ASN A 52 9.10 -19.98 1.95
C ASN A 52 10.02 -19.00 2.71
N MET A 53 11.33 -19.02 2.45
CA MET A 53 12.27 -18.09 3.10
C MET A 53 11.99 -16.65 2.68
N THR A 54 11.81 -16.41 1.37
CA THR A 54 11.51 -15.09 0.82
C THR A 54 10.15 -14.55 1.30
N MET A 55 9.19 -15.44 1.56
CA MET A 55 7.91 -15.05 2.17
C MET A 55 8.07 -14.53 3.60
N SER A 56 8.95 -15.12 4.41
CA SER A 56 9.16 -14.69 5.80
C SER A 56 9.75 -13.29 5.88
N ASP A 57 10.78 -13.01 5.07
CA ASP A 57 11.44 -11.71 5.04
C ASP A 57 10.51 -10.62 4.48
N SER A 58 9.77 -10.96 3.42
CA SER A 58 8.73 -10.11 2.83
C SER A 58 7.66 -9.75 3.86
N PHE A 59 7.19 -10.72 4.65
CA PHE A 59 6.21 -10.48 5.70
C PHE A 59 6.70 -9.47 6.73
N THR A 60 7.90 -9.63 7.26
CA THR A 60 8.47 -8.67 8.22
C THR A 60 8.59 -7.29 7.59
N GLY A 61 9.09 -7.20 6.34
CA GLY A 61 9.18 -5.93 5.61
C GLY A 61 7.84 -5.23 5.42
N MET A 62 6.76 -5.96 5.13
CA MET A 62 5.42 -5.38 5.01
C MET A 62 4.86 -4.89 6.34
N GLN A 63 5.15 -5.58 7.46
CA GLN A 63 4.78 -5.08 8.78
C GLN A 63 5.50 -3.77 9.11
N ASP A 64 6.80 -3.74 8.86
CA ASP A 64 7.64 -2.58 9.15
C ASP A 64 7.21 -1.40 8.27
N LEU A 65 6.95 -1.65 6.97
CA LEU A 65 6.46 -0.62 6.05
C LEU A 65 5.11 -0.04 6.52
N PHE A 66 4.19 -0.91 6.94
CA PHE A 66 2.91 -0.46 7.45
C PHE A 66 3.04 0.36 8.74
N ARG A 67 3.92 -0.06 9.67
CA ARG A 67 4.22 0.68 10.90
C ARG A 67 4.83 2.04 10.62
N GLU A 68 5.77 2.13 9.66
CA GLU A 68 6.39 3.39 9.27
C GLU A 68 5.38 4.35 8.63
N CYS A 69 4.50 3.86 7.75
CA CYS A 69 3.41 4.68 7.20
C CYS A 69 2.48 5.24 8.30
N ILE A 70 2.26 4.50 9.38
CA ILE A 70 1.46 4.97 10.52
C ILE A 70 2.23 5.97 11.36
N ARG A 71 3.50 5.67 11.68
CA ARG A 71 4.36 6.55 12.47
C ARG A 71 4.52 7.93 11.83
N LEU A 72 4.57 7.98 10.50
CA LEU A 72 4.77 9.21 9.75
C LEU A 72 3.46 9.88 9.28
N GLY A 73 2.37 9.10 9.15
CA GLY A 73 1.09 9.59 8.62
C GLY A 73 -0.02 9.82 9.66
N ALA A 74 0.12 9.29 10.88
CA ALA A 74 -0.93 9.33 11.89
C ALA A 74 -0.38 9.51 13.31
N ASP A 75 -0.32 10.77 13.78
CA ASP A 75 0.11 11.11 15.16
C ASP A 75 -0.76 10.49 16.26
N THR A 76 -1.97 10.05 15.91
CA THR A 76 -2.99 9.58 16.86
C THR A 76 -2.95 8.06 17.09
N LEU A 77 -2.26 7.32 16.23
CA LEU A 77 -2.18 5.87 16.28
C LEU A 77 -0.83 5.42 16.80
N ASP A 78 -0.85 4.54 17.80
CA ASP A 78 0.34 3.83 18.26
C ASP A 78 0.64 2.66 17.29
N PRO A 79 1.78 2.66 16.57
CA PRO A 79 2.13 1.57 15.66
C PRO A 79 2.20 0.19 16.34
N ASP A 80 2.47 0.14 17.66
CA ASP A 80 2.52 -1.10 18.43
C ASP A 80 1.13 -1.66 18.78
N SER A 81 0.08 -0.85 18.62
CA SER A 81 -1.31 -1.30 18.77
C SER A 81 -1.81 -2.16 17.60
N ILE A 82 -0.96 -2.38 16.59
CA ILE A 82 -1.36 -3.00 15.33
C ILE A 82 -0.76 -4.38 15.23
N ARG A 83 -1.66 -5.34 15.01
CA ARG A 83 -1.30 -6.72 14.74
C ARG A 83 -1.47 -6.98 13.26
N VAL A 84 -0.39 -7.38 12.60
CA VAL A 84 -0.45 -7.93 11.24
C VAL A 84 -0.43 -9.45 11.32
N THR A 85 -1.38 -10.09 10.67
CA THR A 85 -1.46 -11.55 10.55
C THR A 85 -1.27 -11.93 9.08
N PHE A 86 -0.40 -12.90 8.84
CA PHE A 86 -0.15 -13.46 7.51
C PHE A 86 -0.87 -14.79 7.37
N LEU A 87 -1.60 -14.94 6.26
CA LEU A 87 -2.31 -16.17 5.92
C LEU A 87 -1.91 -16.58 4.50
N GLN A 88 -1.33 -17.76 4.34
CA GLN A 88 -1.10 -18.31 3.01
C GLN A 88 -2.45 -18.65 2.38
N ALA A 89 -2.83 -17.94 1.31
CA ALA A 89 -4.08 -18.13 0.60
C ALA A 89 -3.95 -19.14 -0.56
N GLY A 90 -2.72 -19.39 -1.01
CA GLY A 90 -2.39 -20.39 -2.02
C GLY A 90 -0.88 -20.59 -2.17
N PRO A 91 -0.44 -21.45 -3.11
CA PRO A 91 0.98 -21.71 -3.38
C PRO A 91 1.79 -20.45 -3.70
N SER A 92 1.12 -19.46 -4.28
CA SER A 92 1.72 -18.22 -4.75
C SER A 92 0.89 -16.98 -4.44
N SER A 93 0.03 -17.11 -3.42
CA SER A 93 -0.82 -16.03 -2.96
C SER A 93 -0.93 -15.99 -1.44
N PHE A 94 -0.99 -14.79 -0.89
CA PHE A 94 -1.00 -14.59 0.55
C PHE A 94 -1.91 -13.42 0.91
N ASP A 95 -2.63 -13.58 2.03
CA ASP A 95 -3.57 -12.61 2.58
C ASP A 95 -2.97 -11.99 3.85
N PHE A 96 -2.93 -10.67 3.89
CA PHE A 96 -2.57 -9.90 5.08
C PHE A 96 -3.80 -9.42 5.79
N GLN A 97 -3.90 -9.74 7.07
CA GLN A 97 -4.89 -9.16 7.93
C GLN A 97 -4.25 -8.14 8.87
N PHE A 98 -4.64 -6.88 8.76
CA PHE A 98 -4.23 -5.82 9.69
C PHE A 98 -5.33 -5.59 10.71
N ASP A 99 -5.08 -5.96 11.96
CA ASP A 99 -5.98 -5.78 13.09
C ASP A 99 -5.45 -4.70 14.01
N MET A 100 -6.21 -3.62 14.16
CA MET A 100 -5.93 -2.61 15.17
C MET A 100 -6.56 -3.01 16.51
N ARG A 101 -5.74 -3.05 17.56
CA ARG A 101 -6.15 -3.36 18.92
C ARG A 101 -6.41 -2.09 19.71
N ASP A 102 -7.54 -2.05 20.41
CA ASP A 102 -7.75 -1.03 21.43
C ASP A 102 -6.72 -1.22 22.57
N SER A 103 -5.73 -0.34 22.67
CA SER A 103 -4.73 -0.37 23.75
C SER A 103 -5.27 0.20 25.07
N LYS A 104 -6.46 0.81 25.09
CA LYS A 104 -7.08 1.41 26.27
C LYS A 104 -8.40 0.72 26.59
N THR A 105 -8.32 -0.31 27.43
CA THR A 105 -9.48 -0.83 28.17
C THR A 105 -10.00 0.24 29.15
N VAL A 106 -10.67 1.28 28.64
CA VAL A 106 -11.56 2.09 29.47
C VAL A 106 -12.82 1.24 29.65
N LYS A 107 -12.97 0.67 30.85
CA LYS A 107 -14.18 -0.04 31.28
C LYS A 107 -15.37 0.92 31.35
N THR A 108 -15.89 1.35 30.21
CA THR A 108 -17.18 2.04 30.15
C THR A 108 -18.19 1.09 29.54
N TRP A 109 -18.84 0.35 30.45
CA TRP A 109 -20.03 -0.42 30.16
C TRP A 109 -21.11 0.51 29.61
N GLY A 110 -21.49 0.29 28.35
CA GLY A 110 -22.61 0.97 27.70
C GLY A 110 -22.31 2.42 27.31
N LYS A 111 -21.78 2.63 26.10
CA LYS A 111 -22.03 3.83 25.29
C LYS A 111 -21.62 3.57 23.84
N HIS A 112 -22.33 4.24 22.94
CA HIS A 112 -22.17 4.25 21.48
C HIS A 112 -20.70 4.33 21.03
N PRO A 113 -20.37 3.90 19.78
CA PRO A 113 -19.04 4.09 19.22
C PRO A 113 -18.58 5.52 19.49
N SER A 114 -17.51 5.63 20.25
CA SER A 114 -17.01 6.92 20.71
C SER A 114 -16.36 7.64 19.52
N GLY A 115 -16.29 8.97 19.52
CA GLY A 115 -15.55 9.71 18.48
C GLY A 115 -14.08 9.29 18.37
N TRP A 116 -13.54 8.64 19.40
CA TRP A 116 -12.22 8.02 19.41
C TRP A 116 -12.12 6.79 18.49
N ASP A 117 -13.16 5.95 18.44
CA ASP A 117 -13.19 4.83 17.50
C ASP A 117 -13.13 5.35 16.05
N VAL A 118 -13.92 6.38 15.72
CA VAL A 118 -13.99 6.99 14.38
C VAL A 118 -12.65 7.61 13.97
N ALA A 119 -11.99 8.36 14.85
CA ALA A 119 -10.69 8.96 14.56
C ALA A 119 -9.62 7.91 14.24
N ASN A 120 -9.60 6.80 14.99
CA ASN A 120 -8.67 5.69 14.74
C ASN A 120 -9.00 4.95 13.43
N TYR A 121 -10.27 4.79 13.07
CA TYR A 121 -10.65 4.23 11.76
C TYR A 121 -10.16 5.12 10.62
N VAL A 122 -10.34 6.44 10.72
CA VAL A 122 -9.89 7.39 9.69
C VAL A 122 -8.38 7.39 9.57
N ALA A 123 -7.66 7.40 10.70
CA ALA A 123 -6.20 7.35 10.70
C ALA A 123 -5.67 6.03 10.11
N LEU A 124 -6.35 4.90 10.37
CA LEU A 124 -5.99 3.63 9.75
C LEU A 124 -6.28 3.60 8.26
N ASP A 125 -7.41 4.15 7.83
CA ASP A 125 -7.76 4.26 6.41
C ASP A 125 -6.75 5.13 5.64
N GLN A 126 -6.35 6.25 6.25
CA GLN A 126 -5.28 7.12 5.72
C GLN A 126 -3.93 6.41 5.66
N ALA A 127 -3.56 5.65 6.70
CA ALA A 127 -2.32 4.89 6.69
C ALA A 127 -2.32 3.75 5.67
N LEU A 128 -3.47 3.11 5.45
CA LEU A 128 -3.65 2.07 4.44
C LEU A 128 -3.58 2.63 3.03
N ALA A 129 -4.24 3.77 2.79
CA ALA A 129 -4.11 4.51 1.54
C ALA A 129 -2.66 4.93 1.30
N GLY A 130 -1.99 5.48 2.32
CA GLY A 130 -0.58 5.84 2.29
C GLY A 130 0.32 4.65 1.99
N TYR A 131 0.14 3.51 2.67
CA TYR A 131 0.89 2.28 2.45
C TYR A 131 0.78 1.79 1.00
N ALA A 132 -0.45 1.69 0.50
CA ALA A 132 -0.71 1.22 -0.86
C ALA A 132 -0.10 2.20 -1.88
N THR A 133 -0.36 3.50 -1.74
CA THR A 133 0.11 4.51 -2.68
C THR A 133 1.63 4.67 -2.66
N VAL A 134 2.27 4.67 -1.48
CA VAL A 134 3.75 4.77 -1.35
C VAL A 134 4.43 3.56 -1.97
N GLY A 135 3.92 2.35 -1.72
CA GLY A 135 4.46 1.13 -2.32
C GLY A 135 4.37 1.15 -3.85
N GLU A 136 3.22 1.54 -4.40
CA GLU A 136 3.02 1.63 -5.85
C GLU A 136 3.90 2.71 -6.48
N LEU A 137 3.96 3.89 -5.87
CA LEU A 137 4.76 5.02 -6.32
C LEU A 137 6.26 4.69 -6.34
N ALA A 138 6.79 4.18 -5.23
CA ALA A 138 8.21 3.84 -5.14
C ALA A 138 8.60 2.74 -6.13
N MET A 139 7.71 1.76 -6.37
CA MET A 139 7.94 0.72 -7.36
C MET A 139 7.85 1.24 -8.81
N LEU A 140 6.96 2.21 -9.07
CA LEU A 140 6.89 2.90 -10.36
C LEU A 140 8.18 3.68 -10.65
N ILE A 141 8.68 4.42 -9.66
CA ILE A 141 9.95 5.18 -9.74
C ILE A 141 11.12 4.21 -9.93
N ALA A 142 11.21 3.15 -9.12
CA ALA A 142 12.25 2.14 -9.24
C ALA A 142 12.26 1.46 -10.62
N ALA A 143 11.08 1.20 -11.19
CA ALA A 143 10.94 0.61 -12.52
C ALA A 143 11.36 1.56 -13.65
N ASN A 144 11.35 2.88 -13.40
CA ASN A 144 11.64 3.90 -14.42
C ASN A 144 12.68 4.90 -13.90
N PRO A 145 13.98 4.54 -13.83
CA PRO A 145 15.02 5.42 -13.30
C PRO A 145 15.20 6.76 -14.02
N GLY A 146 14.68 6.87 -15.25
CA GLY A 146 14.65 8.09 -16.04
C GLY A 146 13.31 8.84 -15.95
N CYS A 147 12.43 8.50 -15.02
CA CYS A 147 11.18 9.22 -14.82
C CYS A 147 11.46 10.65 -14.34
N GLU A 148 10.60 11.57 -14.75
CA GLU A 148 10.61 12.94 -14.28
C GLU A 148 9.50 13.14 -13.24
N LEU A 149 9.76 14.01 -12.27
CA LEU A 149 8.77 14.41 -11.28
C LEU A 149 8.37 15.85 -11.56
N ARG A 150 7.06 16.09 -11.72
CA ARG A 150 6.50 17.42 -11.96
C ARG A 150 5.53 17.79 -10.86
N TRP A 151 5.81 18.88 -10.18
CA TRP A 151 4.92 19.43 -9.15
C TRP A 151 3.82 20.25 -9.81
N VAL A 152 2.58 20.01 -9.40
CA VAL A 152 1.38 20.66 -9.93
C VAL A 152 0.57 21.18 -8.76
N GLU A 153 0.28 22.49 -8.75
CA GLU A 153 -0.61 23.06 -7.75
C GLU A 153 -2.07 22.75 -8.11
N THR A 154 -2.84 22.26 -7.15
CA THR A 154 -4.26 21.96 -7.32
C THR A 154 -5.12 22.68 -6.29
N LEU A 155 -6.44 22.65 -6.47
CA LEU A 155 -7.39 23.18 -5.49
C LEU A 155 -7.30 22.50 -4.11
N TYR A 156 -6.70 21.31 -4.02
CA TYR A 156 -6.56 20.54 -2.79
C TYR A 156 -5.12 20.53 -2.25
N GLY A 157 -4.24 21.35 -2.82
CA GLY A 157 -2.82 21.45 -2.49
C GLY A 157 -1.90 20.90 -3.60
N PRO A 158 -0.59 20.85 -3.34
CA PRO A 158 0.39 20.41 -4.32
C PRO A 158 0.32 18.90 -4.54
N ASP A 159 0.22 18.51 -5.80
CA ASP A 159 0.39 17.15 -6.29
C ASP A 159 1.75 17.00 -6.99
N VAL A 160 2.17 15.76 -7.18
CA VAL A 160 3.32 15.38 -7.98
C VAL A 160 2.88 14.37 -9.02
N GLU A 161 3.27 14.62 -10.26
CA GLU A 161 3.10 13.69 -11.37
C GLU A 161 4.41 12.96 -11.61
N VAL A 162 4.35 11.62 -11.72
CA VAL A 162 5.46 10.81 -12.26
C VAL A 162 5.29 10.69 -13.77
N LEU A 163 6.21 11.29 -14.51
CA LEU A 163 6.25 11.20 -15.97
C LEU A 163 7.20 10.08 -16.40
N VAL A 164 6.68 9.17 -17.23
CA VAL A 164 7.47 8.14 -17.90
C VAL A 164 7.34 8.36 -19.39
N ASP A 165 8.48 8.54 -20.07
CA ASP A 165 8.54 8.91 -21.49
C ASP A 165 7.78 10.22 -21.80
N GLY A 166 7.85 11.19 -20.88
CA GLY A 166 7.16 12.48 -21.00
C GLY A 166 5.64 12.43 -20.80
N LEU A 167 5.07 11.29 -20.42
CA LEU A 167 3.63 11.12 -20.18
C LEU A 167 3.36 10.85 -18.69
N PRO A 168 2.35 11.52 -18.08
CA PRO A 168 1.98 11.25 -16.70
C PRO A 168 1.45 9.82 -16.56
N ARG A 169 2.05 9.05 -15.65
CA ARG A 169 1.63 7.67 -15.34
C ARG A 169 0.90 7.57 -14.01
N MET A 170 1.23 8.44 -13.07
CA MET A 170 0.62 8.50 -11.75
C MET A 170 0.67 9.93 -11.23
N VAL A 171 -0.38 10.32 -10.51
CA VAL A 171 -0.49 11.60 -9.81
C VAL A 171 -0.83 11.30 -8.36
N PHE A 172 -0.17 11.98 -7.43
CA PHE A 172 -0.34 11.75 -6.00
C PHE A 172 0.02 13.02 -5.20
N GLN A 173 -0.43 13.07 -3.95
CA GLN A 173 -0.22 14.23 -3.09
C GLN A 173 1.27 14.39 -2.75
N ALA A 174 1.80 15.61 -2.90
CA ALA A 174 3.22 15.89 -2.68
C ALA A 174 3.80 15.43 -1.33
N PRO A 175 3.07 15.48 -0.19
CA PRO A 175 3.58 14.96 1.09
C PRO A 175 3.98 13.49 1.06
N LEU A 176 3.43 12.68 0.14
CA LEU A 176 3.83 11.27 0.00
C LEU A 176 5.26 11.13 -0.53
N MET A 177 5.84 12.16 -1.17
CA MET A 177 7.25 12.14 -1.57
C MET A 177 8.21 12.09 -0.39
N GLU A 178 7.85 12.69 0.74
CA GLU A 178 8.67 12.64 1.95
C GLU A 178 8.74 11.20 2.47
N LEU A 179 7.61 10.49 2.45
CA LEU A 179 7.54 9.07 2.81
C LEU A 179 8.39 8.22 1.85
N VAL A 180 8.29 8.44 0.54
CA VAL A 180 9.10 7.72 -0.47
C VAL A 180 10.59 7.99 -0.30
N GLY A 181 10.96 9.22 0.08
CA GLY A 181 12.33 9.63 0.34
C GLY A 181 12.92 9.10 1.64
N ASP A 182 12.09 8.69 2.61
CA ASP A 182 12.51 8.21 3.91
C ASP A 182 13.26 6.87 3.83
N GLN A 183 14.42 6.79 4.50
CA GLN A 183 15.29 5.61 4.45
C GLN A 183 14.72 4.38 5.16
N ALA A 184 13.95 4.58 6.24
CA ALA A 184 13.28 3.48 6.92
C ALA A 184 12.15 2.93 6.05
N VAL A 185 11.37 3.81 5.41
CA VAL A 185 10.33 3.41 4.44
C VAL A 185 10.94 2.66 3.26
N GLN A 186 12.02 3.18 2.66
CA GLN A 186 12.71 2.47 1.56
C GLN A 186 13.26 1.12 2.01
N SER A 187 13.85 1.03 3.19
CA SER A 187 14.38 -0.25 3.71
C SER A 187 13.27 -1.27 3.94
N ALA A 188 12.14 -0.85 4.52
CA ALA A 188 10.98 -1.69 4.71
C ALA A 188 10.34 -2.11 3.37
N LEU A 189 10.29 -1.20 2.39
CA LEU A 189 9.81 -1.51 1.04
C LEU A 189 10.70 -2.53 0.32
N ARG A 190 12.03 -2.40 0.43
CA ARG A 190 12.96 -3.39 -0.13
C ARG A 190 12.71 -4.77 0.47
N ALA A 191 12.56 -4.86 1.78
CA ALA A 191 12.23 -6.11 2.47
C ALA A 191 10.87 -6.65 2.00
N ALA A 192 9.83 -5.81 1.97
CA ALA A 192 8.49 -6.17 1.50
C ALA A 192 8.51 -6.74 0.07
N MET A 193 9.32 -6.16 -0.81
CA MET A 193 9.41 -6.51 -2.23
C MET A 193 10.48 -7.55 -2.54
N ALA A 194 11.13 -8.14 -1.53
CA ALA A 194 12.14 -9.19 -1.68
C ALA A 194 11.74 -10.34 -2.65
N PRO A 195 10.47 -10.79 -2.75
CA PRO A 195 10.08 -11.78 -3.75
C PRO A 195 10.49 -11.41 -5.17
N LEU A 196 10.39 -10.11 -5.53
CA LEU A 196 10.66 -9.62 -6.87
C LEU A 196 12.13 -9.66 -7.28
N THR A 197 13.05 -10.05 -6.39
CA THR A 197 14.45 -10.32 -6.77
C THR A 197 14.60 -11.60 -7.60
N ASN A 198 13.65 -12.54 -7.52
CA ASN A 198 13.67 -13.72 -8.39
C ASN A 198 13.43 -13.28 -9.85
N PRO A 199 14.37 -13.56 -10.77
CA PRO A 199 14.27 -13.11 -12.16
C PRO A 199 13.09 -13.69 -12.94
N GLU A 200 12.49 -14.78 -12.46
CA GLU A 200 11.31 -15.42 -13.05
C GLU A 200 10.03 -14.60 -12.85
N PHE A 201 9.96 -13.76 -11.81
CA PHE A 201 8.81 -12.87 -11.62
C PHE A 201 8.93 -11.66 -12.55
N GLY A 202 7.86 -11.43 -13.32
CA GLY A 202 7.70 -10.26 -14.17
C GLY A 202 6.86 -9.16 -13.52
N TYR A 203 5.90 -9.52 -12.67
CA TYR A 203 5.10 -8.56 -11.91
C TYR A 203 4.40 -9.22 -10.71
N VAL A 204 3.94 -8.38 -9.78
CA VAL A 204 3.08 -8.77 -8.66
C VAL A 204 1.80 -7.95 -8.72
N THR A 205 0.69 -8.59 -8.36
CA THR A 205 -0.58 -7.89 -8.15
C THR A 205 -0.90 -7.86 -6.67
N ILE A 206 -1.33 -6.72 -6.16
CA ILE A 206 -1.86 -6.56 -4.81
C ILE A 206 -3.33 -6.18 -4.93
N ARG A 207 -4.20 -7.01 -4.37
CA ARG A 207 -5.65 -6.76 -4.33
C ARG A 207 -6.10 -6.74 -2.90
N GLY A 208 -6.58 -5.59 -2.42
CA GLY A 208 -7.06 -5.50 -1.05
C GLY A 208 -8.45 -4.92 -0.92
N GLU A 209 -9.03 -5.20 0.24
CA GLU A 209 -10.32 -4.69 0.70
C GLU A 209 -10.18 -4.20 2.14
N VAL A 210 -10.80 -3.06 2.43
CA VAL A 210 -10.90 -2.52 3.79
C VAL A 210 -12.31 -2.80 4.29
N GLN A 211 -12.43 -3.47 5.44
CA GLN A 211 -13.73 -3.81 6.00
C GLN A 211 -14.47 -2.52 6.38
N GLY A 212 -15.64 -2.30 5.78
CA GLY A 212 -16.46 -1.11 6.02
C GLY A 212 -16.29 0.00 4.98
N ALA A 213 -15.28 -0.08 4.11
CA ALA A 213 -15.16 0.78 2.94
C ALA A 213 -15.83 0.14 1.71
N LEU A 214 -16.45 0.97 0.86
CA LEU A 214 -16.92 0.54 -0.46
C LEU A 214 -15.76 0.65 -1.45
N GLY A 215 -14.94 -0.40 -1.57
CA GLY A 215 -13.86 -0.40 -2.54
C GLY A 215 -12.95 -1.62 -2.44
N VAL A 216 -12.42 -2.02 -3.60
CA VAL A 216 -11.29 -2.94 -3.71
C VAL A 216 -10.20 -2.15 -4.42
N PHE A 217 -9.02 -2.05 -3.82
CA PHE A 217 -7.87 -1.52 -4.54
C PHE A 217 -7.16 -2.66 -5.26
N ASN A 218 -6.67 -2.39 -6.46
CA ASN A 218 -5.86 -3.32 -7.24
C ASN A 218 -4.64 -2.56 -7.74
N GLN A 219 -3.47 -3.09 -7.43
CA GLN A 219 -2.19 -2.53 -7.83
C GLN A 219 -1.39 -3.56 -8.60
N VAL A 220 -0.58 -3.09 -9.53
CA VAL A 220 0.34 -3.91 -10.30
C VAL A 220 1.73 -3.29 -10.18
N MET A 221 2.66 -4.04 -9.62
CA MET A 221 4.06 -3.63 -9.51
C MET A 221 4.89 -4.50 -10.44
N VAL A 222 5.56 -3.88 -11.41
CA VAL A 222 6.42 -4.58 -12.37
C VAL A 222 7.77 -4.92 -11.73
N SER A 223 8.37 -6.03 -12.15
CA SER A 223 9.75 -6.39 -11.80
C SER A 223 10.61 -6.36 -13.07
N ASN A 224 11.54 -5.41 -13.10
CA ASN A 224 12.56 -5.27 -14.13
C ASN A 224 13.95 -5.17 -13.49
N GLY A 225 15.01 -5.01 -14.29
CA GLY A 225 16.39 -4.91 -13.78
C GLY A 225 16.54 -3.81 -12.71
N SER A 226 16.03 -2.62 -12.99
CA SER A 226 16.11 -1.45 -12.09
C SER A 226 15.38 -1.66 -10.76
N VAL A 227 14.21 -2.31 -10.78
CA VAL A 227 13.48 -2.69 -9.56
C VAL A 227 14.30 -3.65 -8.71
N ARG A 228 14.95 -4.63 -9.34
CA ARG A 228 15.78 -5.62 -8.62
C ARG A 228 17.00 -4.96 -7.99
N GLU A 229 17.64 -4.05 -8.71
CA GLU A 229 18.74 -3.22 -8.19
C GLU A 229 18.30 -2.42 -6.96
N PHE A 230 17.13 -1.75 -7.02
CA PHE A 230 16.57 -1.02 -5.89
C PHE A 230 16.33 -1.94 -4.67
N ILE A 231 15.70 -3.10 -4.87
CA ILE A 231 15.42 -4.07 -3.81
C ILE A 231 16.73 -4.58 -3.17
N GLN A 232 17.79 -4.71 -3.98
CA GLN A 232 19.12 -5.14 -3.53
C GLN A 232 19.93 -4.04 -2.81
N GLY A 233 19.41 -2.81 -2.73
CA GLY A 233 20.00 -1.74 -1.93
C GLY A 233 20.41 -0.51 -2.73
N GLU A 234 20.29 -0.52 -4.06
CA GLU A 234 20.51 0.70 -4.83
C GLU A 234 19.48 1.78 -4.43
N PRO A 235 19.86 3.07 -4.45
CA PRO A 235 18.95 4.15 -4.11
C PRO A 235 17.87 4.31 -5.20
N LEU A 236 16.68 4.78 -4.80
CA LEU A 236 15.69 5.25 -5.75
C LEU A 236 16.26 6.42 -6.59
N LYS A 237 15.88 6.45 -7.86
CA LYS A 237 16.22 7.51 -8.81
C LYS A 237 14.91 8.11 -9.34
N PRO A 238 14.73 9.43 -9.36
CA PRO A 238 15.72 10.48 -9.05
C PRO A 238 16.08 10.54 -7.56
N GLN A 239 17.33 10.91 -7.25
CA GLN A 239 17.82 11.04 -5.86
C GLN A 239 17.32 12.32 -5.17
N SER A 240 16.83 13.28 -5.95
CA SER A 240 16.16 14.47 -5.43
C SER A 240 14.67 14.34 -5.69
N PHE A 241 13.91 14.43 -4.60
CA PHE A 241 12.46 14.55 -4.59
C PHE A 241 12.04 15.97 -4.25
N GLU A 242 12.94 16.95 -4.43
CA GLU A 242 12.62 18.35 -4.18
C GLU A 242 11.87 18.96 -5.37
N PRO A 243 10.94 19.89 -5.10
CA PRO A 243 10.15 20.54 -6.13
C PRO A 243 11.01 21.32 -7.11
N THR A 244 11.19 20.76 -8.31
CA THR A 244 11.47 21.57 -9.49
C THR A 244 10.15 22.19 -9.90
N VAL A 245 9.85 23.37 -9.35
CA VAL A 245 8.62 24.12 -9.65
C VAL A 245 8.56 24.39 -11.15
N ALA A 246 7.64 23.71 -11.82
CA ALA A 246 7.20 24.08 -13.16
C ALA A 246 5.78 24.65 -13.04
N CYS A 247 5.62 25.73 -12.27
CA CYS A 247 4.41 26.53 -12.33
C CYS A 247 4.71 27.82 -13.06
N GLN A 248 4.22 27.89 -14.30
CA GLN A 248 3.70 29.17 -14.75
C GLN A 248 2.45 29.45 -13.92
N SER A 249 2.46 30.56 -13.19
CA SER A 249 1.26 31.05 -12.49
C SER A 249 0.12 31.27 -13.49
N GLU A 250 -1.15 31.20 -13.07
CA GLU A 250 -2.30 31.56 -13.92
C GLU A 250 -2.16 32.96 -14.54
N ASP A 251 -1.37 33.85 -13.91
CA ASP A 251 -1.03 35.17 -14.42
C ASP A 251 -0.09 35.12 -15.65
N GLU A 252 0.82 34.14 -15.75
CA GLU A 252 1.67 33.95 -16.94
C GLU A 252 0.92 33.34 -18.13
N ILE A 253 -0.09 32.50 -17.87
CA ILE A 253 -0.97 31.98 -18.92
C ILE A 253 -1.82 33.12 -19.50
N ARG A 254 -2.35 34.01 -18.65
CA ARG A 254 -3.08 35.21 -19.09
C ARG A 254 -2.20 36.19 -19.84
N TRP A 255 -0.96 36.41 -19.40
CA TRP A 255 -0.02 37.32 -20.07
C TRP A 255 0.36 36.85 -21.48
N ASN A 256 0.54 35.54 -21.70
CA ASN A 256 0.91 35.00 -23.02
C ASN A 256 -0.27 34.96 -24.01
N ILE A 257 -1.50 34.87 -23.52
CA ILE A 257 -2.71 34.93 -24.37
C ILE A 257 -2.96 36.36 -24.87
N ASP A 258 -2.65 37.39 -24.07
CA ASP A 258 -2.81 38.80 -24.45
C ASP A 258 -1.68 39.35 -25.35
N GLN A 259 -0.63 38.57 -25.60
CA GLN A 259 0.51 38.94 -26.46
C GLN A 259 0.59 38.12 -27.78
N SER A 260 -0.41 37.28 -28.07
CA SER A 260 -0.48 36.42 -29.27
C SER A 260 -1.43 36.97 -30.34
#